data_AF-A0AAU6HTE2-F1
#
_entry.id   AF-A0AAU6HTE2-F1
#
_cell.length_a   1.000
_cell.length_b   1.000
_cell.length_c   1.000
_cell.angle_alpha   90.00
_cell.angle_beta   90.00
_cell.angle_gamma   90.00
#
_symmetry.space_group_name_H-M   'P 1'
#
loop_
_entity.id
_entity.type
_entity.pdbx_description
1 polymer ?
#
loop_
_entity_poly.entity_id
_entity_poly.type
_entity_poly.pdbx_seq_one_letter_code
_entity_poly.pdbx_strand_id
1 'polypeptide(L)'
;MSSNHTNAGGAPLGTGLGYTAVCRYRDGEGAEHTQLARSGPGRPHPEWQLADHLAQSGIRPEDVLELYTELQACALPGGNCAALISRSWPRVQVSHTVDYGTDARSRAKGQEKLYEHAAGLARREGKPLAARPGRLPLPPRPEGAAAAVSADPAAARGEVLDAFGAQAVLRRGAEELADTALPASAVDALTRTGLPSEFAPFFRMAPTSPAAVDLPAWAEQSGDPLKPHLKEFYDSYDYLRIGEDFGREICVEPETGKVWAVELRSGWASFVNSDLQSFARCLALLKQRWAPRRGLSPAAAAQDTARFQQDLAVLDPQSLSGPARWWAMIVEQMWDGLL
;
A
#
# COMPACT_ATOMS: atom_id res chain seq x y z
N MET A 1 -6.84 19.72 -26.14
CA MET A 1 -5.75 20.64 -25.77
C MET A 1 -5.08 20.07 -24.54
N SER A 2 -3.96 19.35 -24.73
CA SER A 2 -3.21 18.76 -23.61
C SER A 2 -2.48 19.88 -22.88
N SER A 3 -3.01 20.32 -21.75
CA SER A 3 -2.30 21.18 -20.83
C SER A 3 -1.05 20.42 -20.37
N ASN A 4 0.12 20.82 -20.87
CA ASN A 4 1.41 20.32 -20.37
C ASN A 4 1.57 20.82 -18.94
N HIS A 5 1.05 20.07 -17.98
CA HIS A 5 1.27 20.34 -16.58
C HIS A 5 2.76 20.14 -16.28
N THR A 6 3.41 21.20 -15.82
CA THR A 6 4.79 21.18 -15.33
C THR A 6 4.78 21.27 -13.81
N ASN A 7 5.85 20.80 -13.16
CA ASN A 7 6.05 21.06 -11.74
C ASN A 7 6.53 22.52 -11.52
N ALA A 8 6.69 22.95 -10.27
CA ALA A 8 7.15 24.30 -9.93
C ALA A 8 8.53 24.66 -10.52
N GLY A 9 9.33 23.67 -10.93
CA GLY A 9 10.63 23.86 -11.60
C GLY A 9 10.57 23.78 -13.13
N GLY A 10 9.38 23.74 -13.74
CA GLY A 10 9.20 23.71 -15.19
C GLY A 10 9.41 22.34 -15.86
N ALA A 11 9.71 21.29 -15.10
CA ALA A 11 9.83 19.94 -15.64
C ALA A 11 8.45 19.36 -15.98
N PRO A 12 8.28 18.65 -17.12
CA PRO A 12 7.01 18.01 -17.43
C PRO A 12 6.67 16.96 -16.37
N LEU A 13 5.39 16.90 -15.99
CA LEU A 13 4.94 15.85 -15.07
C LEU A 13 5.04 14.47 -15.73
N GLY A 14 5.48 13.50 -14.94
CA GLY A 14 5.61 12.10 -15.35
C GLY A 14 5.91 11.22 -14.16
N THR A 15 5.55 9.94 -14.23
CA THR A 15 5.96 8.97 -13.21
C THR A 15 7.41 8.55 -13.41
N GLY A 16 8.05 8.11 -12.33
CA GLY A 16 9.38 7.50 -12.38
C GLY A 16 9.45 6.24 -13.25
N LEU A 17 10.67 5.72 -13.42
CA LEU A 17 10.96 4.60 -14.32
C LEU A 17 10.53 3.23 -13.78
N GLY A 18 10.11 3.19 -12.51
CA GLY A 18 9.93 1.95 -11.79
C GLY A 18 11.24 1.19 -11.59
N TYR A 19 11.13 -0.10 -11.30
CA TYR A 19 12.26 -1.00 -11.11
C TYR A 19 11.91 -2.43 -11.53
N THR A 20 12.96 -3.24 -11.67
CA THR A 20 12.91 -4.63 -12.09
C THR A 20 13.31 -5.54 -10.95
N ALA A 21 12.68 -6.71 -10.87
CA ALA A 21 13.13 -7.83 -10.07
C ALA A 21 13.29 -9.08 -10.93
N VAL A 22 14.23 -9.94 -10.53
CA VAL A 22 14.54 -11.20 -11.18
C VAL A 22 14.56 -12.29 -10.13
N CYS A 23 13.80 -13.36 -10.38
CA CYS A 23 13.73 -14.52 -9.50
C CYS A 23 14.28 -15.76 -10.22
N ARG A 24 15.12 -16.51 -9.53
CA ARG A 24 15.63 -17.82 -9.97
C ARG A 24 14.96 -18.92 -9.14
N TYR A 25 14.44 -19.95 -9.80
CA TYR A 25 13.70 -21.03 -9.14
C TYR A 25 13.91 -22.38 -9.85
N ARG A 26 13.50 -23.48 -9.22
CA ARG A 26 13.44 -24.82 -9.82
C ARG A 26 12.00 -25.23 -10.11
N ASP A 27 11.78 -25.89 -11.23
CA ASP A 27 10.51 -26.55 -11.52
C ASP A 27 10.40 -27.94 -10.85
N GLY A 28 9.28 -28.62 -11.09
CA GLY A 28 9.03 -29.96 -10.54
C GLY A 28 9.97 -31.05 -11.08
N GLU A 29 10.67 -30.80 -12.18
CA GLU A 29 11.69 -31.69 -12.75
C GLU A 29 13.10 -31.36 -12.22
N GLY A 30 13.23 -30.28 -11.46
CA GLY A 30 14.49 -29.79 -10.89
C GLY A 30 15.29 -28.89 -11.84
N ALA A 31 14.74 -28.53 -13.01
CA ALA A 31 15.40 -27.60 -13.93
C ALA A 31 15.32 -26.17 -13.40
N GLU A 32 16.40 -25.40 -13.54
CA GLU A 32 16.48 -24.03 -13.07
C GLU A 32 15.97 -23.03 -14.13
N HIS A 33 15.12 -22.11 -13.69
CA HIS A 33 14.48 -21.09 -14.51
C HIS A 33 14.71 -19.70 -13.94
N THR A 34 14.55 -18.69 -14.79
CA THR A 34 14.61 -17.28 -14.38
C THR A 34 13.36 -16.55 -14.86
N GLN A 35 12.69 -15.85 -13.95
CA GLN A 35 11.54 -15.01 -14.24
C GLN A 35 11.85 -13.56 -13.89
N LEU A 36 11.47 -12.64 -14.77
CA LEU A 36 11.61 -11.20 -14.59
C LEU A 36 10.23 -10.56 -14.40
N ALA A 37 10.14 -9.57 -13.51
CA ALA A 37 8.98 -8.70 -13.38
C ALA A 37 9.41 -7.24 -13.24
N ARG A 38 8.53 -6.31 -13.62
CA ARG A 38 8.80 -4.88 -13.58
C ARG A 38 7.62 -4.11 -12.99
N SER A 39 7.92 -3.11 -12.17
CA SER A 39 6.93 -2.22 -11.58
C SER A 39 6.37 -1.29 -12.65
N GLY A 40 5.20 -0.71 -12.38
CA GLY A 40 4.65 0.32 -13.23
C GLY A 40 3.19 0.61 -12.92
N PRO A 41 2.60 1.62 -13.58
CA PRO A 41 1.24 2.07 -13.29
C PRO A 41 0.18 0.96 -13.35
N GLY A 42 -0.61 0.84 -12.29
CA GLY A 42 -1.68 -0.15 -12.14
C GLY A 42 -1.18 -1.58 -11.91
N ARG A 43 0.08 -1.75 -11.51
CA ARG A 43 0.71 -3.05 -11.24
C ARG A 43 1.25 -3.07 -9.82
N PRO A 44 1.14 -4.20 -9.11
CA PRO A 44 1.81 -4.33 -7.83
C PRO A 44 3.33 -4.38 -8.04
N HIS A 45 4.09 -4.26 -6.95
CA HIS A 45 5.55 -4.38 -7.01
C HIS A 45 6.00 -5.70 -7.68
N PRO A 46 7.18 -5.72 -8.35
CA PRO A 46 7.71 -6.90 -9.03
C PRO A 46 7.70 -8.17 -8.18
N GLU A 47 7.99 -8.07 -6.89
CA GLU A 47 8.02 -9.18 -5.93
C GLU A 47 6.64 -9.83 -5.79
N TRP A 48 5.58 -9.01 -5.74
CA TRP A 48 4.20 -9.49 -5.76
C TRP A 48 3.83 -10.15 -7.09
N GLN A 49 4.27 -9.60 -8.21
CA GLN A 49 4.05 -10.19 -9.54
C GLN A 49 4.76 -11.55 -9.66
N LEU A 50 5.98 -11.66 -9.13
CA LEU A 50 6.75 -12.90 -9.11
C LEU A 50 6.12 -13.93 -8.16
N ALA A 51 5.68 -13.52 -6.96
CA ALA A 51 4.98 -14.40 -6.03
C ALA A 51 3.71 -15.00 -6.64
N ASP A 52 2.89 -14.17 -7.28
CA ASP A 52 1.68 -14.61 -7.98
C ASP A 52 2.02 -15.58 -9.13
N HIS A 53 3.01 -15.24 -9.96
CA HIS A 53 3.44 -16.08 -11.07
C HIS A 53 3.95 -17.46 -10.63
N LEU A 54 4.81 -17.51 -9.60
CA LEU A 54 5.37 -18.77 -9.10
C LEU A 54 4.31 -19.64 -8.43
N ALA A 55 3.40 -19.03 -7.66
CA ALA A 55 2.28 -19.74 -7.06
C ALA A 55 1.34 -20.34 -8.13
N GLN A 56 1.01 -19.58 -9.18
CA GLN A 56 0.21 -20.07 -10.31
C GLN A 56 0.91 -21.18 -11.12
N SER A 57 2.25 -21.14 -11.15
CA SER A 57 3.08 -22.17 -11.79
C SER A 57 3.30 -23.40 -10.90
N GLY A 58 2.72 -23.45 -9.70
CA GLY A 58 2.86 -24.58 -8.77
C GLY A 58 4.26 -24.75 -8.18
N ILE A 59 5.09 -23.71 -8.24
CA ILE A 59 6.46 -23.74 -7.70
C ILE A 59 6.38 -23.69 -6.18
N ARG A 60 7.05 -24.64 -5.53
CA ARG A 60 7.05 -24.72 -4.07
C ARG A 60 7.93 -23.61 -3.47
N PRO A 61 7.57 -23.06 -2.30
CA PRO A 61 8.38 -22.06 -1.60
C PRO A 61 9.87 -22.41 -1.46
N GLU A 62 10.19 -23.68 -1.23
CA GLU A 62 11.57 -24.17 -1.08
C GLU A 62 12.37 -24.23 -2.38
N ASP A 63 11.71 -24.20 -3.53
CA ASP A 63 12.33 -24.25 -4.85
C ASP A 63 12.66 -22.85 -5.40
N VAL A 64 12.33 -21.79 -4.66
CA VAL A 64 12.70 -20.41 -4.96
C VAL A 64 14.09 -20.13 -4.38
N LEU A 65 15.06 -19.89 -5.28
CA LEU A 65 16.49 -19.90 -4.93
C LEU A 65 17.04 -18.50 -4.64
N GLU A 66 16.84 -17.57 -5.58
CA GLU A 66 17.40 -16.22 -5.51
C GLU A 66 16.38 -15.19 -5.97
N LEU A 67 16.38 -14.03 -5.31
CA LEU A 67 15.63 -12.86 -5.71
C LEU A 67 16.59 -11.66 -5.75
N TYR A 68 16.80 -11.13 -6.95
CA TYR A 68 17.49 -9.86 -7.15
C TYR A 68 16.48 -8.76 -7.45
N THR A 69 16.63 -7.61 -6.80
CA THR A 69 15.83 -6.41 -7.07
C THR A 69 16.72 -5.20 -7.35
N GLU A 70 16.36 -4.33 -8.30
CA GLU A 70 17.14 -3.09 -8.50
C GLU A 70 17.03 -2.14 -7.29
N LEU A 71 15.87 -2.17 -6.60
CA LEU A 71 15.55 -1.38 -5.42
C LEU A 71 15.24 -2.32 -4.24
N GLN A 72 15.77 -2.03 -3.05
CA GLN A 72 15.54 -2.82 -1.85
C GLN A 72 14.04 -3.07 -1.61
N ALA A 73 13.68 -4.33 -1.33
CA ALA A 73 12.31 -4.73 -1.03
C ALA A 73 11.73 -3.87 0.10
N CYS A 74 10.60 -3.21 -0.16
CA CYS A 74 10.09 -2.19 0.75
C CYS A 74 9.27 -2.78 1.92
N ALA A 75 9.16 -1.99 2.98
CA ALA A 75 8.22 -2.17 4.10
C ALA A 75 7.21 -1.00 4.13
N LEU A 76 6.61 -0.73 2.96
CA LEU A 76 5.70 0.38 2.73
C LEU A 76 4.30 -0.14 2.42
N PRO A 77 3.25 0.67 2.67
CA PRO A 77 1.90 0.28 2.28
C PRO A 77 1.78 0.18 0.77
N GLY A 78 0.84 -0.65 0.29
CA GLY A 78 0.70 -0.90 -1.14
C GLY A 78 1.77 -1.82 -1.71
N GLY A 79 2.58 -2.46 -0.87
CA GLY A 79 3.50 -3.50 -1.31
C GLY A 79 4.57 -3.83 -0.27
N ASN A 80 4.20 -4.26 0.94
CA ASN A 80 5.11 -4.73 2.00
C ASN A 80 5.95 -5.96 1.55
N CYS A 81 6.87 -5.76 0.61
CA CYS A 81 7.61 -6.80 -0.11
C CYS A 81 8.54 -7.56 0.82
N ALA A 82 9.15 -6.90 1.80
CA ALA A 82 9.97 -7.57 2.80
C ALA A 82 9.16 -8.63 3.59
N ALA A 83 7.93 -8.30 3.98
CA ALA A 83 7.02 -9.24 4.62
C ALA A 83 6.59 -10.34 3.64
N LEU A 84 6.30 -9.99 2.38
CA LEU A 84 5.91 -10.96 1.35
C LEU A 84 6.98 -12.01 1.15
N ILE A 85 8.20 -11.58 0.90
CA ILE A 85 9.34 -12.47 0.67
C ILE A 85 9.54 -13.38 1.88
N SER A 86 9.54 -12.81 3.09
CA SER A 86 9.76 -13.59 4.32
C SER A 86 8.67 -14.64 4.56
N ARG A 87 7.41 -14.33 4.23
CA ARG A 87 6.27 -15.26 4.38
C ARG A 87 6.20 -16.29 3.26
N SER A 88 6.53 -15.90 2.03
CA SER A 88 6.36 -16.74 0.83
C SER A 88 7.57 -17.63 0.56
N TRP A 89 8.80 -17.16 0.81
CA TRP A 89 10.03 -17.81 0.37
C TRP A 89 11.09 -17.82 1.48
N PRO A 90 10.96 -18.69 2.49
CA PRO A 90 11.80 -18.64 3.69
C PRO A 90 13.29 -18.97 3.45
N ARG A 91 13.65 -19.52 2.28
CA ARG A 91 15.02 -19.93 1.93
C ARG A 91 15.66 -19.08 0.82
N VAL A 92 14.93 -18.12 0.25
CA VAL A 92 15.43 -17.35 -0.89
C VAL A 92 16.60 -16.46 -0.48
N GLN A 93 17.62 -16.38 -1.33
CA GLN A 93 18.69 -15.40 -1.17
C GLN A 93 18.28 -14.09 -1.83
N VAL A 94 18.11 -13.04 -1.02
CA VAL A 94 17.71 -11.71 -1.49
C VAL A 94 18.94 -10.84 -1.67
N SER A 95 19.03 -10.16 -2.82
CA SER A 95 20.04 -9.14 -3.09
C SER A 95 19.42 -7.94 -3.78
N HIS A 96 20.01 -6.76 -3.59
CA HIS A 96 19.55 -5.54 -4.23
C HIS A 96 20.69 -4.61 -4.62
N THR A 97 20.45 -3.74 -5.60
CA THR A 97 21.44 -2.76 -6.04
C THR A 97 21.37 -1.45 -5.25
N VAL A 98 20.16 -0.95 -4.98
CA VAL A 98 19.96 0.35 -4.33
C VAL A 98 19.16 0.20 -3.04
N ASP A 99 19.69 0.70 -1.94
CA ASP A 99 18.94 0.84 -0.69
C ASP A 99 17.78 1.80 -0.89
N TYR A 100 16.56 1.37 -0.53
CA TYR A 100 15.39 2.23 -0.66
C TYR A 100 15.23 3.13 0.56
N GLY A 101 15.39 2.58 1.77
CA GLY A 101 15.27 3.32 3.01
C GLY A 101 13.86 3.36 3.60
N THR A 102 13.77 3.83 4.85
CA THR A 102 12.57 3.72 5.70
C THR A 102 11.81 5.03 5.86
N ASP A 103 12.49 6.18 5.74
CA ASP A 103 11.89 7.51 5.79
C ASP A 103 11.84 8.20 4.41
N ALA A 104 11.00 9.22 4.26
CA ALA A 104 10.78 9.91 2.99
C ALA A 104 12.06 10.50 2.37
N ARG A 105 13.02 10.96 3.19
CA ARG A 105 14.29 11.51 2.69
C ARG A 105 15.19 10.40 2.17
N SER A 106 15.29 9.29 2.88
CA SER A 106 16.06 8.12 2.46
C SER A 106 15.49 7.52 1.16
N ARG A 107 14.15 7.42 1.05
CA ARG A 107 13.46 6.97 -0.17
C ARG A 107 13.68 7.87 -1.36
N ALA A 108 13.62 9.19 -1.18
CA ALA A 108 13.94 10.13 -2.25
C ALA A 108 15.38 9.96 -2.78
N LYS A 109 16.34 9.69 -1.88
CA LYS A 109 17.74 9.37 -2.26
C LYS A 109 17.85 8.01 -2.93
N GLY A 110 17.11 7.01 -2.48
CA GLY A 110 17.05 5.70 -3.13
C GLY A 110 16.55 5.82 -4.57
N GLN A 111 15.50 6.59 -4.80
CA GLN A 111 14.98 6.87 -6.15
C GLN A 111 15.98 7.61 -7.04
N GLU A 112 16.75 8.54 -6.46
CA GLU A 112 17.83 9.23 -7.18
C GLU A 112 18.91 8.23 -7.65
N LYS A 113 19.40 7.38 -6.74
CA LYS A 113 20.38 6.34 -7.07
C LYS A 113 19.84 5.30 -8.07
N LEU A 114 18.57 4.93 -7.97
CA LEU A 114 17.92 4.01 -8.91
C LEU A 114 17.90 4.61 -10.33
N TYR A 115 17.59 5.91 -10.43
CA TYR A 115 17.64 6.61 -11.71
C TYR A 115 19.08 6.67 -12.27
N GLU A 116 20.09 6.96 -11.43
CA GLU A 116 21.50 6.93 -11.84
C GLU A 116 21.93 5.55 -12.34
N HIS A 117 21.49 4.48 -11.66
CA HIS A 117 21.71 3.10 -12.07
C HIS A 117 21.12 2.83 -13.46
N ALA A 118 19.84 3.18 -13.67
CA ALA A 118 19.16 3.04 -14.95
C ALA A 118 19.86 3.85 -16.07
N ALA A 119 20.32 5.07 -15.75
CA ALA A 119 21.08 5.91 -16.68
C ALA A 119 22.45 5.30 -17.03
N GLY A 120 23.09 4.60 -16.09
CA GLY A 120 24.32 3.84 -16.33
C GLY A 120 24.09 2.67 -17.29
N LEU A 121 23.00 1.92 -17.12
CA LEU A 121 22.61 0.83 -18.02
C LEU A 121 22.29 1.34 -19.42
N ALA A 122 21.43 2.37 -19.54
CA ALA A 122 21.05 2.95 -20.83
C ALA A 122 22.25 3.46 -21.63
N ARG A 123 23.21 4.14 -20.96
CA ARG A 123 24.46 4.59 -21.58
C ARG A 123 25.30 3.44 -22.13
N ARG A 124 25.42 2.33 -21.39
CA ARG A 124 26.16 1.13 -21.84
C ARG A 124 25.52 0.48 -23.06
N GLU A 125 24.19 0.53 -23.16
CA GLU A 125 23.43 -0.02 -24.28
C GLU A 125 23.28 0.95 -25.46
N GLY A 126 23.84 2.17 -25.38
CA GLY A 126 23.65 3.21 -26.40
C GLY A 126 22.20 3.70 -26.54
N LYS A 127 21.37 3.50 -25.51
CA LYS A 127 19.96 3.90 -25.50
C LYS A 127 19.80 5.26 -24.82
N PRO A 128 18.94 6.16 -25.35
CA PRO A 128 18.59 7.39 -24.67
C PRO A 128 17.76 7.09 -23.42
N LEU A 129 18.01 7.82 -22.33
CA LEU A 129 17.14 7.83 -21.15
C LEU A 129 16.44 9.18 -21.06
N ALA A 130 15.11 9.16 -20.89
CA ALA A 130 14.34 10.37 -20.65
C ALA A 130 14.78 11.04 -19.34
N ALA A 131 14.79 12.38 -19.32
CA ALA A 131 15.07 13.14 -18.11
C ALA A 131 14.09 12.77 -16.98
N ARG A 132 14.54 12.91 -15.73
CA ARG A 132 13.72 12.64 -14.55
C ARG A 132 12.46 13.52 -14.60
N PRO A 133 11.26 12.93 -14.60
CA PRO A 133 10.04 13.71 -14.66
C PRO A 133 9.74 14.40 -13.33
N GLY A 134 8.93 15.47 -13.40
CA GLY A 134 8.46 16.18 -12.21
C GLY A 134 7.31 15.44 -11.51
N ARG A 135 7.28 15.52 -10.18
CA ARG A 135 6.12 15.15 -9.35
C ARG A 135 5.50 16.38 -8.68
N LEU A 136 4.20 16.32 -8.39
CA LEU A 136 3.53 17.34 -7.58
C LEU A 136 3.85 17.15 -6.09
N PRO A 137 3.96 18.23 -5.29
CA PRO A 137 4.05 18.10 -3.84
C PRO A 137 2.73 17.57 -3.27
N LEU A 138 2.79 17.03 -2.05
CA LEU A 138 1.58 16.77 -1.27
C LEU A 138 0.81 18.08 -1.05
N PRO A 139 -0.53 18.04 -0.93
CA PRO A 139 -1.30 19.22 -0.56
C PRO A 139 -0.78 19.79 0.77
N PRO A 140 -0.82 21.11 0.96
CA PRO A 140 -0.46 21.69 2.23
C PRO A 140 -1.35 21.11 3.33
N ARG A 141 -0.78 20.96 4.53
CA ARG A 141 -1.56 20.55 5.70
C ARG A 141 -2.72 21.55 5.87
N PRO A 142 -3.96 21.09 6.05
CA PRO A 142 -5.08 21.99 6.29
C PRO A 142 -4.82 22.88 7.49
N GLU A 143 -5.20 24.15 7.40
CA GLU A 143 -5.20 25.04 8.55
C GLU A 143 -6.34 24.59 9.50
N GLY A 144 -5.98 24.11 10.69
CA GLY A 144 -6.91 23.55 11.67
C GLY A 144 -7.23 22.06 11.47
N ALA A 145 -8.16 21.56 12.28
CA ALA A 145 -8.64 20.19 12.19
C ALA A 145 -9.71 20.07 11.08
N ALA A 146 -9.29 20.19 9.82
CA ALA A 146 -10.19 19.88 8.70
C ALA A 146 -10.63 18.41 8.82
N ALA A 147 -11.94 18.22 9.01
CA ALA A 147 -12.56 16.90 9.14
C ALA A 147 -12.70 16.24 7.77
N ALA A 148 -12.78 14.92 7.76
CA ALA A 148 -13.14 14.17 6.56
C ALA A 148 -14.56 14.54 6.11
N VAL A 149 -14.81 14.41 4.80
CA VAL A 149 -16.14 14.67 4.25
C VAL A 149 -17.07 13.52 4.63
N SER A 150 -17.94 13.78 5.61
CA SER A 150 -19.01 12.86 6.00
C SER A 150 -19.93 12.61 4.79
N ALA A 151 -20.04 11.35 4.38
CA ALA A 151 -21.04 10.94 3.40
C ALA A 151 -22.22 10.25 4.08
N ASP A 152 -23.37 10.28 3.41
CA ASP A 152 -24.47 9.41 3.77
C ASP A 152 -24.01 7.93 3.64
N PRO A 153 -24.22 7.08 4.66
CA PRO A 153 -23.79 5.68 4.65
C PRO A 153 -24.29 4.87 3.45
N ALA A 154 -25.49 5.16 2.92
CA ALA A 154 -25.99 4.45 1.75
C ALA A 154 -25.22 4.86 0.47
N ALA A 155 -24.87 6.15 0.34
CA ALA A 155 -24.02 6.62 -0.75
C ALA A 155 -22.60 6.01 -0.67
N ALA A 156 -21.98 6.04 0.52
CA ALA A 156 -20.66 5.41 0.73
C ALA A 156 -20.68 3.91 0.41
N ARG A 157 -21.75 3.22 0.80
CA ARG A 157 -21.95 1.80 0.46
C ARG A 157 -22.03 1.60 -1.06
N GLY A 158 -22.77 2.45 -1.77
CA GLY A 158 -22.87 2.41 -3.22
C GLY A 158 -21.49 2.50 -3.88
N GLU A 159 -20.68 3.49 -3.48
CA GLU A 159 -19.31 3.67 -4.00
C GLU A 159 -18.44 2.41 -3.82
N VAL A 160 -18.50 1.78 -2.64
CA VAL A 160 -17.73 0.56 -2.33
C VAL A 160 -18.23 -0.64 -3.12
N LEU A 161 -19.55 -0.82 -3.22
CA LEU A 161 -20.15 -1.91 -4.00
C LEU A 161 -19.86 -1.77 -5.50
N ASP A 162 -19.87 -0.56 -6.03
CA ASP A 162 -19.54 -0.29 -7.44
C ASP A 162 -18.08 -0.61 -7.74
N ALA A 163 -17.16 -0.37 -6.79
CA ALA A 163 -15.74 -0.62 -6.96
C ALA A 163 -15.35 -2.11 -6.83
N PHE A 164 -15.95 -2.83 -5.88
CA PHE A 164 -15.54 -4.19 -5.51
C PHE A 164 -16.53 -5.28 -5.91
N GLY A 165 -17.80 -4.95 -6.09
CA GLY A 165 -18.89 -5.91 -6.25
C GLY A 165 -19.35 -6.51 -4.92
N ALA A 166 -20.63 -6.87 -4.85
CA ALA A 166 -21.27 -7.29 -3.59
C ALA A 166 -20.64 -8.53 -2.94
N GLN A 167 -20.05 -9.43 -3.73
CA GLN A 167 -19.43 -10.66 -3.22
C GLN A 167 -18.09 -10.40 -2.52
N ALA A 168 -17.40 -9.32 -2.90
CA ALA A 168 -16.10 -8.98 -2.34
C ALA A 168 -16.20 -8.00 -1.16
N VAL A 169 -17.39 -7.47 -0.85
CA VAL A 169 -17.61 -6.52 0.26
C VAL A 169 -18.18 -7.25 1.46
N LEU A 170 -17.47 -7.18 2.58
CA LEU A 170 -17.87 -7.76 3.84
C LEU A 170 -18.48 -6.70 4.75
N ARG A 171 -19.63 -7.05 5.33
CA ARG A 171 -20.27 -6.31 6.42
C ARG A 171 -20.31 -7.22 7.65
N ARG A 172 -20.11 -6.63 8.82
CA ARG A 172 -20.14 -7.35 10.10
C ARG A 172 -21.52 -7.31 10.72
N GLY A 173 -21.86 -8.35 11.48
CA GLY A 173 -23.10 -8.41 12.25
C GLY A 173 -23.08 -7.37 13.37
N ALA A 174 -24.23 -6.80 13.71
CA ALA A 174 -24.31 -5.87 14.83
C ALA A 174 -24.03 -6.57 16.16
N GLU A 175 -24.46 -7.83 16.27
CA GLU A 175 -24.20 -8.73 17.40
C GLU A 175 -22.71 -9.02 17.60
N GLU A 176 -21.95 -9.17 16.51
CA GLU A 176 -20.49 -9.41 16.56
C GLU A 176 -19.74 -8.19 17.12
N LEU A 177 -20.29 -7.00 16.89
CA LEU A 177 -19.67 -5.72 17.26
C LEU A 177 -20.14 -5.20 18.62
N ALA A 178 -21.23 -5.74 19.18
CA ALA A 178 -21.89 -5.22 20.38
C ALA A 178 -20.97 -5.17 21.62
N ASP A 179 -20.05 -6.14 21.72
CA ASP A 179 -19.11 -6.27 22.84
C ASP A 179 -17.73 -5.63 22.55
N THR A 180 -17.58 -4.94 21.42
CA THR A 180 -16.33 -4.29 21.05
C THR A 180 -16.27 -2.87 21.59
N ALA A 181 -15.06 -2.38 21.88
CA ALA A 181 -14.86 -0.97 22.24
C ALA A 181 -14.82 -0.03 21.02
N LEU A 182 -15.33 -0.46 19.86
CA LEU A 182 -15.35 0.38 18.66
C LEU A 182 -16.30 1.58 18.84
N PRO A 183 -15.93 2.77 18.36
CA PRO A 183 -16.83 3.92 18.38
C PRO A 183 -17.99 3.70 17.42
N ALA A 184 -19.12 4.36 17.71
CA ALA A 184 -20.36 4.21 16.94
C ALA A 184 -20.18 4.44 15.43
N SER A 185 -19.31 5.37 15.02
CA SER A 185 -19.00 5.62 13.61
C SER A 185 -18.29 4.44 12.93
N ALA A 186 -17.42 3.73 13.64
CA ALA A 186 -16.74 2.55 13.11
C ALA A 186 -17.68 1.34 13.03
N VAL A 187 -18.51 1.13 14.06
CA VAL A 187 -19.58 0.11 14.04
C VAL A 187 -20.52 0.35 12.86
N ASP A 188 -20.88 1.61 12.65
CA ASP A 188 -21.74 2.01 11.55
C ASP A 188 -21.13 1.72 10.17
N ALA A 189 -19.86 2.07 9.99
CA ALA A 189 -19.13 1.78 8.76
C ALA A 189 -19.04 0.27 8.50
N LEU A 190 -18.75 -0.56 9.52
CA LEU A 190 -18.63 -2.01 9.36
C LEU A 190 -19.98 -2.71 9.08
N THR A 191 -21.08 -2.20 9.62
CA THR A 191 -22.42 -2.79 9.47
C THR A 191 -23.16 -2.30 8.22
N ARG A 192 -23.05 -1.00 7.89
CA ARG A 192 -23.81 -0.36 6.80
C ARG A 192 -23.00 -0.26 5.52
N THR A 193 -21.80 0.30 5.58
CA THR A 193 -20.92 0.52 4.40
C THR A 193 -20.23 -0.76 3.97
N GLY A 194 -19.59 -1.46 4.91
CA GLY A 194 -18.72 -2.60 4.67
C GLY A 194 -17.32 -2.22 4.17
N LEU A 195 -16.43 -3.21 4.18
CA LEU A 195 -15.06 -3.11 3.67
C LEU A 195 -14.80 -4.24 2.66
N PRO A 196 -13.88 -4.06 1.70
CA PRO A 196 -13.48 -5.16 0.84
C PRO A 196 -12.82 -6.28 1.65
N SER A 197 -13.25 -7.53 1.42
CA SER A 197 -12.58 -8.74 1.93
C SER A 197 -11.11 -8.78 1.53
N GLU A 198 -10.83 -8.41 0.29
CA GLU A 198 -9.47 -8.36 -0.22
C GLU A 198 -9.32 -7.30 -1.31
N PHE A 199 -8.25 -6.53 -1.20
CA PHE A 199 -7.69 -5.71 -2.25
C PHE A 199 -6.16 -5.72 -2.12
N ALA A 200 -5.56 -6.89 -2.34
CA ALA A 200 -4.11 -7.04 -2.20
C ALA A 200 -3.36 -6.16 -3.22
N PRO A 201 -2.22 -5.55 -2.81
CA PRO A 201 -1.57 -5.64 -1.49
C PRO A 201 -2.02 -4.54 -0.50
N PHE A 202 -3.10 -3.83 -0.77
CA PHE A 202 -3.50 -2.63 -0.02
C PHE A 202 -4.28 -2.94 1.25
N PHE A 203 -5.20 -3.91 1.20
CA PHE A 203 -6.01 -4.25 2.36
C PHE A 203 -6.54 -5.67 2.26
N ARG A 204 -6.63 -6.34 3.40
CA ARG A 204 -7.34 -7.61 3.55
C ARG A 204 -8.09 -7.64 4.88
N MET A 205 -9.32 -8.13 4.81
CA MET A 205 -10.14 -8.51 5.95
C MET A 205 -10.71 -9.90 5.67
N ALA A 206 -10.10 -10.94 6.25
CA ALA A 206 -10.58 -12.29 6.02
C ALA A 206 -12.00 -12.45 6.62
N PRO A 207 -12.93 -13.16 5.93
CA PRO A 207 -14.28 -13.39 6.43
C PRO A 207 -14.31 -14.10 7.77
N THR A 208 -13.35 -14.99 8.02
CA THR A 208 -13.21 -15.81 9.23
C THR A 208 -12.44 -15.11 10.35
N SER A 209 -11.79 -13.98 10.08
CA SER A 209 -11.17 -13.17 11.13
C SER A 209 -12.25 -12.47 11.95
N PRO A 210 -12.07 -12.33 13.28
CA PRO A 210 -13.03 -11.58 14.08
C PRO A 210 -13.16 -10.14 13.57
N ALA A 211 -14.35 -9.54 13.72
CA ALA A 211 -14.64 -8.19 13.24
C ALA A 211 -13.71 -7.12 13.81
N ALA A 212 -13.41 -7.20 15.11
CA ALA A 212 -12.49 -6.33 15.81
C ALA A 212 -11.84 -7.09 16.96
N VAL A 213 -10.52 -6.99 17.09
CA VAL A 213 -9.76 -7.63 18.16
C VAL A 213 -8.76 -6.64 18.74
N ASP A 214 -8.61 -6.63 20.05
CA ASP A 214 -7.50 -5.93 20.71
C ASP A 214 -6.15 -6.33 20.08
N LEU A 215 -5.34 -5.34 19.72
CA LEU A 215 -4.11 -5.57 18.97
C LEU A 215 -3.09 -6.45 19.72
N PRO A 216 -2.77 -6.21 21.01
CA PRO A 216 -1.99 -7.14 21.80
C PRO A 216 -2.56 -8.57 21.82
N ALA A 217 -3.86 -8.73 22.03
CA ALA A 217 -4.50 -10.06 22.03
C ALA A 217 -4.38 -10.75 20.66
N TRP A 218 -4.48 -10.01 19.56
CA TRP A 218 -4.24 -10.54 18.22
C TRP A 218 -2.78 -10.94 17.99
N ALA A 219 -1.82 -10.13 18.46
CA ALA A 219 -0.40 -10.41 18.31
C ALA A 219 -0.01 -11.74 19.00
N GLU A 220 -0.55 -12.00 20.18
CA GLU A 220 -0.41 -13.29 20.88
C GLU A 220 -1.03 -14.45 20.08
N GLN A 221 -2.26 -14.30 19.60
CA GLN A 221 -2.96 -15.35 18.84
C GLN A 221 -2.30 -15.68 17.49
N SER A 222 -1.72 -14.68 16.84
CA SER A 222 -1.03 -14.81 15.55
C SER A 222 0.40 -15.35 15.67
N GLY A 223 0.88 -15.57 16.90
CA GLY A 223 2.21 -16.13 17.17
C GLY A 223 3.35 -15.13 16.97
N ASP A 224 3.05 -13.83 16.97
CA ASP A 224 4.04 -12.75 16.89
C ASP A 224 3.88 -11.79 18.08
N PRO A 225 4.15 -12.26 19.32
CA PRO A 225 3.89 -11.49 20.52
C PRO A 225 4.69 -10.20 20.55
N LEU A 226 4.05 -9.14 21.04
CA LEU A 226 4.66 -7.83 21.19
C LEU A 226 5.80 -7.86 22.21
N LYS A 227 6.88 -7.11 21.94
CA LYS A 227 7.88 -6.84 22.97
C LYS A 227 7.24 -6.05 24.12
N PRO A 228 7.64 -6.24 25.39
CA PRO A 228 6.97 -5.60 26.54
C PRO A 228 6.78 -4.08 26.41
N HIS A 229 7.81 -3.35 25.99
CA HIS A 229 7.73 -1.89 25.80
C HIS A 229 6.79 -1.46 24.66
N LEU A 230 6.60 -2.31 23.65
CA LEU A 230 5.62 -2.06 22.57
C LEU A 230 4.21 -2.35 23.04
N LYS A 231 4.04 -3.40 23.87
CA LYS A 231 2.76 -3.70 24.49
C LYS A 231 2.29 -2.52 25.35
N GLU A 232 3.13 -2.02 26.25
CA GLU A 232 2.82 -0.84 27.08
C GLU A 232 2.45 0.39 26.25
N PHE A 233 3.16 0.61 25.14
CA PHE A 233 2.86 1.71 24.22
C PHE A 233 1.50 1.53 23.54
N TYR A 234 1.18 0.35 23.02
CA TYR A 234 -0.09 0.09 22.34
C TYR A 234 -1.28 0.02 23.30
N ASP A 235 -1.08 -0.46 24.53
CA ASP A 235 -2.09 -0.43 25.61
C ASP A 235 -2.54 1.01 25.91
N SER A 236 -1.75 2.05 25.58
CA SER A 236 -2.16 3.45 25.75
C SER A 236 -3.12 3.98 24.68
N TYR A 237 -3.28 3.26 23.56
CA TYR A 237 -4.14 3.65 22.43
C TYR A 237 -5.32 2.70 22.21
N ASP A 238 -5.35 1.56 22.92
CA ASP A 238 -6.41 0.53 22.84
C ASP A 238 -6.76 0.11 21.40
N TYR A 239 -5.75 -0.02 20.53
CA TYR A 239 -5.97 -0.30 19.10
C TYR A 239 -6.79 -1.57 18.87
N LEU A 240 -7.90 -1.43 18.14
CA LEU A 240 -8.73 -2.54 17.71
C LEU A 240 -8.45 -2.88 16.25
N ARG A 241 -7.83 -4.02 16.01
CA ARG A 241 -7.52 -4.55 14.69
C ARG A 241 -8.79 -4.96 13.93
N ILE A 242 -8.89 -4.52 12.69
CA ILE A 242 -9.97 -4.88 11.75
C ILE A 242 -9.48 -5.60 10.48
N GLY A 243 -8.19 -5.53 10.16
CA GLY A 243 -7.61 -6.12 8.95
C GLY A 243 -6.10 -5.93 8.89
N GLU A 244 -5.51 -6.14 7.72
CA GLU A 244 -4.07 -5.95 7.48
C GLU A 244 -3.79 -5.33 6.10
N ASP A 245 -2.64 -4.68 5.93
CA ASP A 245 -2.06 -4.30 4.63
C ASP A 245 -0.90 -5.23 4.22
N PHE A 246 -0.96 -6.47 4.70
CA PHE A 246 0.04 -7.54 4.57
C PHE A 246 1.31 -7.37 5.42
N GLY A 247 1.75 -6.14 5.71
CA GLY A 247 2.92 -5.90 6.59
C GLY A 247 2.55 -5.30 7.95
N ARG A 248 1.37 -4.68 8.03
CA ARG A 248 0.88 -3.98 9.22
C ARG A 248 -0.57 -4.34 9.47
N GLU A 249 -0.94 -4.23 10.74
CA GLU A 249 -2.32 -4.40 11.16
C GLU A 249 -3.07 -3.08 11.00
N ILE A 250 -4.21 -3.12 10.32
CA ILE A 250 -5.10 -1.98 10.19
C ILE A 250 -6.03 -1.97 11.38
N CYS A 251 -5.97 -0.89 12.16
CA CYS A 251 -6.62 -0.75 13.45
C CYS A 251 -7.48 0.52 13.50
N VAL A 252 -8.49 0.50 14.36
CA VAL A 252 -9.25 1.68 14.77
C VAL A 252 -8.81 2.05 16.19
N GLU A 253 -8.51 3.33 16.42
CA GLU A 253 -8.27 3.91 17.74
C GLU A 253 -9.62 4.24 18.40
N PRO A 254 -10.03 3.57 19.50
CA PRO A 254 -11.37 3.71 20.08
C PRO A 254 -11.77 5.13 20.44
N GLU A 255 -10.86 5.89 21.05
CA GLU A 255 -11.14 7.24 21.55
C GLU A 255 -11.53 8.20 20.42
N THR A 256 -10.93 8.03 19.24
CA THR A 256 -11.06 9.01 18.14
C THR A 256 -11.78 8.47 16.91
N GLY A 257 -11.86 7.14 16.76
CA GLY A 257 -12.35 6.48 15.55
C GLY A 257 -11.40 6.53 14.35
N LYS A 258 -10.18 7.08 14.53
CA LYS A 258 -9.17 7.16 13.46
C LYS A 258 -8.66 5.78 13.09
N VAL A 259 -8.30 5.64 11.82
CA VAL A 259 -7.73 4.42 11.27
C VAL A 259 -6.21 4.55 11.20
N TRP A 260 -5.52 3.52 11.69
CA TRP A 260 -4.07 3.44 11.79
C TRP A 260 -3.56 2.14 11.20
N ALA A 261 -2.37 2.18 10.58
CA ALA A 261 -1.61 1.01 10.15
C ALA A 261 -0.45 0.81 11.11
N VAL A 262 -0.46 -0.28 11.87
CA VAL A 262 0.42 -0.52 13.02
C VAL A 262 1.35 -1.71 12.74
N GLU A 263 2.65 -1.50 12.86
CA GLU A 263 3.67 -2.55 12.70
C GLU A 263 4.07 -3.15 14.06
N LEU A 264 3.68 -4.40 14.29
CA LEU A 264 3.83 -5.08 15.59
C LEU A 264 5.27 -5.10 16.14
N ARG A 265 6.30 -5.15 15.27
CA ARG A 265 7.69 -5.37 15.68
C ARG A 265 8.45 -4.10 16.05
N SER A 266 8.06 -2.95 15.52
CA SER A 266 8.83 -1.70 15.65
C SER A 266 8.14 -0.64 16.50
N GLY A 267 6.83 -0.77 16.76
CA GLY A 267 6.08 0.34 17.35
C GLY A 267 5.57 1.33 16.31
N TRP A 268 5.97 1.21 15.04
CA TRP A 268 5.63 2.18 14.02
C TRP A 268 4.13 2.18 13.72
N ALA A 269 3.51 3.36 13.78
CA ALA A 269 2.13 3.57 13.40
C ALA A 269 2.03 4.69 12.36
N SER A 270 1.34 4.41 11.26
CA SER A 270 1.03 5.39 10.23
C SER A 270 -0.46 5.66 10.22
N PHE A 271 -0.84 6.93 10.36
CA PHE A 271 -2.23 7.33 10.17
C PHE A 271 -2.70 7.00 8.75
N VAL A 272 -3.89 6.41 8.66
CA VAL A 272 -4.54 6.00 7.42
C VAL A 272 -5.63 7.00 7.08
N ASN A 273 -6.69 7.06 7.89
CA ASN A 273 -7.83 7.95 7.67
C ASN A 273 -8.43 8.46 8.98
N SER A 274 -9.17 9.56 8.88
CA SER A 274 -9.88 10.20 9.99
C SER A 274 -11.00 9.32 10.55
N ASP A 275 -11.58 8.46 9.72
CA ASP A 275 -12.58 7.46 10.11
C ASP A 275 -12.63 6.29 9.11
N LEU A 276 -13.38 5.26 9.47
CA LEU A 276 -13.46 4.01 8.71
C LEU A 276 -14.30 4.13 7.43
N GLN A 277 -15.28 5.03 7.40
CA GLN A 277 -16.07 5.27 6.18
C GLN A 277 -15.17 5.92 5.11
N SER A 278 -14.38 6.93 5.48
CA SER A 278 -13.39 7.53 4.59
C SER A 278 -12.34 6.53 4.12
N PHE A 279 -11.88 5.63 4.98
CA PHE A 279 -10.98 4.55 4.54
C PHE A 279 -11.61 3.65 3.46
N ALA A 280 -12.85 3.21 3.67
CA ALA A 280 -13.58 2.39 2.70
C ALA A 280 -13.72 3.11 1.35
N ARG A 281 -14.06 4.40 1.37
CA ARG A 281 -14.23 5.23 0.17
C ARG A 281 -12.91 5.48 -0.55
N CYS A 282 -11.82 5.73 0.18
CA CYS A 282 -10.49 5.87 -0.43
C CYS A 282 -10.00 4.55 -1.06
N LEU A 283 -10.30 3.39 -0.46
CA LEU A 283 -10.04 2.08 -1.08
C LEU A 283 -10.86 1.88 -2.36
N ALA A 284 -12.14 2.26 -2.36
CA ALA A 284 -13.01 2.19 -3.53
C ALA A 284 -12.49 3.10 -4.67
N LEU A 285 -12.08 4.32 -4.34
CA LEU A 285 -11.45 5.25 -5.27
C LEU A 285 -10.17 4.66 -5.88
N LEU A 286 -9.29 4.09 -5.06
CA LEU A 286 -8.08 3.43 -5.55
C LEU A 286 -8.43 2.26 -6.49
N LYS A 287 -9.38 1.40 -6.09
CA LYS A 287 -9.81 0.23 -6.85
C LYS A 287 -10.33 0.58 -8.24
N GLN A 288 -11.18 1.61 -8.35
CA GLN A 288 -11.72 2.07 -9.62
C GLN A 288 -10.64 2.56 -10.58
N ARG A 289 -9.55 3.13 -10.04
CA ARG A 289 -8.44 3.69 -10.82
C ARG A 289 -7.32 2.70 -11.10
N TRP A 290 -7.22 1.62 -10.33
CA TRP A 290 -6.07 0.72 -10.35
C TRP A 290 -5.86 0.03 -11.71
N ALA A 291 -6.85 -0.72 -12.20
CA ALA A 291 -6.70 -1.46 -13.46
C ALA A 291 -6.57 -0.53 -14.69
N PRO A 292 -7.32 0.58 -14.82
CA PRO A 292 -7.18 1.53 -15.94
C PRO A 292 -5.80 2.19 -16.05
N ARG A 293 -5.01 2.21 -14.98
CA ARG A 293 -3.63 2.75 -15.03
C ARG A 293 -2.68 1.87 -15.85
N ARG A 294 -3.00 0.60 -16.06
CA ARG A 294 -2.16 -0.32 -16.82
C ARG A 294 -1.99 0.16 -18.26
N GLY A 295 -0.74 0.35 -18.68
CA GLY A 295 -0.41 0.78 -20.03
C GLY A 295 -0.49 2.29 -20.27
N LEU A 296 -0.80 3.09 -19.24
CA LEU A 296 -0.66 4.55 -19.34
C LEU A 296 0.81 4.92 -19.59
N SER A 297 1.02 5.96 -20.41
CA SER A 297 2.33 6.60 -20.53
C SER A 297 2.72 7.27 -19.20
N PRO A 298 4.01 7.51 -18.92
CA PRO A 298 4.42 8.20 -17.69
C PRO A 298 3.70 9.53 -17.46
N ALA A 299 3.46 10.31 -18.52
CA ALA A 299 2.73 11.57 -18.44
C ALA A 299 1.24 11.37 -18.10
N ALA A 300 0.58 10.39 -18.72
CA ALA A 300 -0.84 10.10 -18.43
C ALA A 300 -1.01 9.51 -17.01
N ALA A 301 -0.11 8.64 -16.58
CA ALA A 301 -0.07 8.09 -15.22
C ALA A 301 0.19 9.19 -14.17
N ALA A 302 1.03 10.17 -14.48
CA ALA A 302 1.23 11.34 -13.62
C ALA A 302 -0.03 12.20 -13.47
N GLN A 303 -0.73 12.47 -14.57
CA GLN A 303 -2.01 13.19 -14.52
C GLN A 303 -3.07 12.42 -13.73
N ASP A 304 -3.10 11.10 -13.87
CA ASP A 304 -3.97 10.24 -13.07
C ASP A 304 -3.61 10.32 -11.58
N THR A 305 -2.33 10.21 -11.24
CA THR A 305 -1.82 10.29 -9.86
C THR A 305 -2.13 11.67 -9.24
N ALA A 306 -1.99 12.75 -10.01
CA ALA A 306 -2.34 14.10 -9.57
C ALA A 306 -3.83 14.22 -9.21
N ARG A 307 -4.72 13.70 -10.06
CA ARG A 307 -6.17 13.65 -9.79
C ARG A 307 -6.47 12.77 -8.58
N PHE A 308 -5.84 11.60 -8.46
CA PHE A 308 -6.04 10.71 -7.31
C PHE A 308 -5.65 11.40 -5.99
N GLN A 309 -4.54 12.14 -5.97
CA GLN A 309 -4.12 12.93 -4.82
C GLN A 309 -5.15 14.02 -4.45
N GLN A 310 -5.76 14.67 -5.43
CA GLN A 310 -6.82 15.67 -5.20
C GLN A 310 -8.08 15.01 -4.64
N ASP A 311 -8.52 13.90 -5.24
CA ASP A 311 -9.72 13.17 -4.82
C ASP A 311 -9.58 12.59 -3.40
N LEU A 312 -8.38 12.08 -3.04
CA LEU A 312 -8.06 11.67 -1.67
C LEU A 312 -8.15 12.85 -0.68
N ALA A 313 -7.62 14.01 -1.05
CA ALA A 313 -7.69 15.21 -0.20
C ALA A 313 -9.12 15.72 0.00
N VAL A 314 -10.00 15.52 -0.99
CA VAL A 314 -11.43 15.82 -0.88
C VAL A 314 -12.11 14.85 0.09
N LEU A 315 -11.82 13.55 0.01
CA LEU A 315 -12.42 12.55 0.92
C LEU A 315 -11.94 12.73 2.35
N ASP A 316 -10.63 12.89 2.54
CA ASP A 316 -9.99 13.03 3.84
C ASP A 316 -8.65 13.77 3.72
N PRO A 317 -8.62 15.08 3.99
CA PRO A 317 -7.40 15.87 3.81
C PRO A 317 -6.30 15.50 4.81
N GLN A 318 -6.63 14.88 5.96
CA GLN A 318 -5.63 14.45 6.93
C GLN A 318 -4.79 13.28 6.41
N SER A 319 -5.34 12.47 5.51
CA SER A 319 -4.66 11.31 4.90
C SER A 319 -3.41 11.68 4.09
N LEU A 320 -3.30 12.94 3.65
CA LEU A 320 -2.17 13.47 2.88
C LEU A 320 -1.38 14.57 3.59
N SER A 321 -1.72 14.86 4.86
CA SER A 321 -1.14 15.97 5.65
C SER A 321 0.34 15.80 6.05
N GLY A 322 1.02 14.76 5.56
CA GLY A 322 2.44 14.52 5.81
C GLY A 322 2.98 13.29 5.07
N PRO A 323 4.31 13.19 4.87
CA PRO A 323 4.93 12.15 4.04
C PRO A 323 4.96 10.75 4.70
N ALA A 324 4.68 10.66 6.00
CA ALA A 324 4.62 9.39 6.74
C ALA A 324 3.19 8.81 6.84
N ARG A 325 2.20 9.48 6.24
CA ARG A 325 0.81 9.00 6.18
C ARG A 325 0.72 7.82 5.21
N TRP A 326 -0.19 6.89 5.48
CA TRP A 326 -0.34 5.66 4.69
C TRP A 326 -0.63 5.95 3.21
N TRP A 327 -1.63 6.81 2.94
CA TRP A 327 -1.98 7.23 1.58
C TRP A 327 -0.90 8.08 0.91
N ALA A 328 -0.21 8.93 1.67
CA ALA A 328 0.90 9.73 1.14
C ALA A 328 2.05 8.84 0.63
N MET A 329 2.35 7.74 1.33
CA MET A 329 3.35 6.76 0.87
C MET A 329 2.89 5.99 -0.38
N ILE A 330 1.60 5.69 -0.52
CA ILE A 330 1.05 5.09 -1.75
C ILE A 330 1.18 6.06 -2.93
N VAL A 331 0.78 7.32 -2.73
CA VAL A 331 0.88 8.36 -3.76
C VAL A 331 2.33 8.62 -4.16
N GLU A 332 3.27 8.64 -3.20
CA GLU A 332 4.70 8.71 -3.48
C GLU A 332 5.16 7.56 -4.40
N GLN A 333 4.79 6.33 -4.07
CA GLN A 333 5.14 5.15 -4.88
C GLN A 333 4.51 5.20 -6.30
N MET A 334 3.29 5.72 -6.44
CA MET A 334 2.69 5.96 -7.76
C MET A 334 3.46 7.01 -8.58
N TRP A 335 3.89 8.10 -7.95
CA TRP A 335 4.73 9.11 -8.60
C TRP A 335 6.08 8.53 -9.01
N ASP A 336 6.65 7.64 -8.22
CA ASP A 336 7.94 7.00 -8.49
C ASP A 336 7.84 5.86 -9.53
N GLY A 337 6.62 5.52 -9.99
CA GLY A 337 6.40 4.46 -10.98
C GLY A 337 6.52 3.05 -10.40
N LEU A 338 6.37 2.93 -9.08
CA LEU A 338 6.42 1.66 -8.36
C LEU A 338 5.04 0.97 -8.33
N LEU A 339 3.96 1.75 -8.48
CA LEU A 339 2.55 1.33 -8.46
C LEU A 339 1.70 1.89 -9.60
#